data_AF-A0A1M6NTB5-F1
#
_entry.id   AF-A0A1M6NTB5-F1
#
_cell.length_a   1.000
_cell.length_b   1.000
_cell.length_c   1.000
_cell.angle_alpha   90.00
_cell.angle_beta   90.00
_cell.angle_gamma   90.00
#
_symmetry.space_group_name_H-M   'P 1'
#
loop_
_entity.id
_entity.type
_entity.pdbx_description
1 polymer ?
#
loop_
_entity_poly.entity_id
_entity_poly.type
_entity_poly.pdbx_seq_one_letter_code
_entity_poly.pdbx_strand_id
1 'polypeptide(L)'
;MELTVPRDRNGEFEPQIVKKHQTDISSIEDKIIYLYSQGTSIQDIEKTMQEMYDIEVDATRVSKITDKLLPLIREWQKRPLESVYSMVMLDAIHYKVREEGMVVKKGRLYRHRYRFARQEGRSRAMGRCNGK
;
A
#
# COMPACT_ATOMS: atom_id res chain seq x y z
N MET A 1 4.23 28.31 5.29
CA MET A 1 4.86 28.98 6.45
C MET A 1 6.34 28.60 6.43
N GLU A 2 7.22 29.52 6.02
CA GLU A 2 8.66 29.25 5.97
C GLU A 2 9.24 29.26 7.39
N LEU A 3 9.87 28.16 7.78
CA LEU A 3 10.42 27.99 9.11
C LEU A 3 11.90 28.40 9.07
N THR A 4 12.21 29.59 9.58
CA THR A 4 13.58 30.11 9.61
C THR A 4 14.38 29.39 10.68
N VAL A 5 15.03 28.29 10.31
CA VAL A 5 15.91 27.57 11.24
C VAL A 5 17.22 28.37 11.38
N PRO A 6 17.55 28.88 12.58
CA PRO A 6 18.80 29.59 12.78
C PRO A 6 19.98 28.63 12.52
N ARG A 7 20.91 29.05 11.65
CA ARG A 7 22.14 28.29 11.37
C ARG A 7 23.30 28.89 12.14
N ASP A 8 24.03 28.03 12.84
CA ASP A 8 25.30 28.37 13.47
C ASP A 8 26.43 28.51 12.44
N ARG A 9 27.45 29.33 12.73
CA ARG A 9 28.55 29.70 11.83
C ARG A 9 29.46 28.53 11.45
N ASN A 10 29.59 27.52 12.33
CA ASN A 10 30.37 26.31 12.08
C ASN A 10 29.51 25.13 11.60
N GLY A 11 28.18 25.27 11.54
CA GLY A 11 27.27 24.26 11.02
C GLY A 11 27.08 23.00 11.88
N GLU A 12 27.71 22.94 13.06
CA GLU A 12 27.69 21.80 14.00
C GLU A 12 26.38 21.66 14.78
N PHE A 13 25.48 22.66 14.69
CA PHE A 13 24.20 22.59 15.38
C PHE A 13 23.26 21.55 14.73
N GLU A 14 22.94 20.51 15.50
CA GLU A 14 21.89 19.54 15.20
C GLU A 14 20.60 19.87 15.98
N PRO A 15 19.56 20.37 15.30
CA PRO A 15 18.26 20.61 15.95
C PRO A 15 17.63 19.30 16.42
N GLN A 16 17.37 19.19 17.72
CA GLN A 16 16.81 17.97 18.35
C GLN A 16 15.31 17.78 18.09
N ILE A 17 14.55 18.88 17.95
CA ILE A 17 13.08 18.85 17.82
C ILE A 17 12.64 18.60 16.36
N VAL A 18 13.36 19.16 15.39
CA VAL A 18 13.13 18.95 13.96
C VAL A 18 14.47 18.62 13.34
N LYS A 19 14.75 17.35 13.01
CA LYS A 19 16.04 17.00 12.42
C LYS A 19 16.24 17.76 11.11
N LYS A 20 17.49 18.04 10.74
CA LYS A 20 17.83 18.63 9.44
C LYS A 20 17.18 17.80 8.32
N HIS A 21 16.38 18.45 7.47
CA HIS A 21 15.59 17.84 6.38
C HIS A 21 14.41 16.93 6.81
N GLN A 22 14.01 16.96 8.08
CA GLN A 22 12.85 16.20 8.54
C GLN A 22 11.58 17.04 8.34
N THR A 23 10.95 16.86 7.19
CA THR A 23 9.52 17.13 7.04
C THR A 23 8.82 15.93 7.69
N ASP A 24 8.06 16.11 8.76
CA ASP A 24 7.46 14.99 9.50
C ASP A 24 6.25 14.43 8.72
N ILE A 25 6.52 13.63 7.69
CA ILE A 25 5.53 13.13 6.70
C ILE A 25 5.08 11.69 6.96
N SER A 26 5.61 11.01 7.98
CA SER A 26 5.28 9.60 8.27
C SER A 26 3.78 9.41 8.51
N SER A 27 3.16 10.32 9.27
CA SER A 27 1.73 10.33 9.55
C SER A 27 0.85 10.53 8.30
N ILE A 28 1.37 11.20 7.27
CA ILE A 28 0.68 11.41 6.00
C ILE A 28 0.82 10.18 5.11
N GLU A 29 1.99 9.53 5.08
CA GLU A 29 2.20 8.27 4.35
C GLU A 29 1.22 7.18 4.82
N ASP A 30 1.01 7.04 6.14
CA ASP A 30 0.06 6.08 6.70
C ASP A 30 -1.39 6.37 6.27
N LYS A 31 -1.77 7.65 6.19
CA LYS A 31 -3.10 8.06 5.71
C LYS A 31 -3.27 7.77 4.21
N ILE A 32 -2.23 7.99 3.40
CA ILE A 32 -2.24 7.64 1.98
C ILE A 32 -2.43 6.13 1.81
N ILE A 33 -1.71 5.32 2.60
CA ILE A 33 -1.87 3.85 2.61
C ILE A 33 -3.29 3.45 3.02
N TYR A 34 -3.85 4.11 4.04
CA TYR A 34 -5.23 3.88 4.46
C TYR A 34 -6.24 4.17 3.35
N LEU A 35 -6.15 5.33 2.69
CA LEU A 35 -7.04 5.69 1.58
C LEU A 35 -6.90 4.72 0.40
N TYR A 36 -5.67 4.35 0.06
CA TYR A 36 -5.41 3.35 -0.97
C TYR A 36 -6.04 1.98 -0.61
N SER A 37 -6.01 1.59 0.67
CA SER A 37 -6.64 0.33 1.14
C SER A 37 -8.16 0.32 0.98
N GLN A 38 -8.82 1.49 1.00
CA GLN A 38 -10.26 1.64 0.79
C GLN A 38 -10.65 1.59 -0.70
N GLY A 39 -9.67 1.59 -1.62
CA GLY A 39 -9.91 1.54 -3.06
C GLY A 39 -10.16 2.92 -3.69
N THR A 40 -9.79 4.00 -3.00
CA THR A 40 -9.81 5.35 -3.56
C THR A 40 -8.80 5.46 -4.71
N SER A 41 -9.15 6.17 -5.79
CA SER A 41 -8.24 6.36 -6.92
C SER A 41 -7.06 7.26 -6.52
N ILE A 42 -5.94 7.17 -7.25
CA ILE A 42 -4.75 8.00 -6.97
C ILE A 42 -5.07 9.49 -7.10
N GLN A 43 -5.89 9.87 -8.08
CA GLN A 43 -6.34 11.25 -8.30
C GLN A 43 -7.25 11.73 -7.16
N ASP A 44 -8.14 10.87 -6.66
CA ASP A 44 -9.02 11.22 -5.55
C ASP A 44 -8.23 11.33 -4.23
N ILE A 45 -7.17 10.53 -4.05
CA ILE A 45 -6.26 10.64 -2.89
C ILE A 45 -5.55 11.99 -2.91
N GLU A 46 -5.02 12.42 -4.05
CA GLU A 46 -4.39 13.73 -4.22
C GLU A 46 -5.34 14.86 -3.83
N LYS A 47 -6.57 14.84 -4.39
CA LYS A 47 -7.60 15.83 -4.06
C LYS A 47 -7.96 15.82 -2.57
N THR A 48 -8.13 14.65 -1.97
CA THR A 48 -8.44 14.51 -0.54
C THR A 48 -7.32 15.08 0.34
N MET A 49 -6.06 14.88 -0.06
CA MET A 49 -4.91 15.41 0.68
C MET A 49 -4.81 16.93 0.58
N GLN A 50 -5.11 17.49 -0.60
CA GLN A 50 -5.18 18.92 -0.79
C GLN A 50 -6.33 19.54 0.03
N GLU A 51 -7.53 18.96 0.00
CA GLU A 51 -8.69 19.51 0.73
C GLU A 51 -8.58 19.39 2.25
N MET A 52 -8.06 18.27 2.77
CA MET A 52 -8.01 18.02 4.21
C MET A 52 -6.77 18.61 4.91
N TYR A 53 -5.63 18.60 4.23
CA TYR A 53 -4.34 18.95 4.83
C TYR A 53 -3.67 20.16 4.19
N ASP A 54 -4.21 20.69 3.08
CA ASP A 54 -3.60 21.78 2.29
C ASP A 54 -2.18 21.42 1.81
N ILE A 55 -1.96 20.13 1.54
CA ILE A 55 -0.67 19.60 1.07
C ILE A 55 -0.82 19.15 -0.38
N GLU A 56 0.00 19.71 -1.25
CA GLU A 56 0.14 19.24 -2.62
C GLU A 56 0.94 17.93 -2.66
N VAL A 57 0.25 16.82 -2.90
CA VAL A 57 0.87 15.49 -3.07
C VAL A 57 0.63 15.02 -4.50
N ASP A 58 1.65 15.12 -5.34
CA ASP A 58 1.61 14.62 -6.71
C ASP A 58 1.33 13.10 -6.77
N ALA A 59 0.60 12.66 -7.80
CA ALA A 59 0.28 11.25 -8.05
C ALA A 59 1.51 10.33 -8.08
N THR A 60 2.65 10.81 -8.58
CA THR A 60 3.93 10.07 -8.59
C THR A 60 4.42 9.81 -7.17
N ARG A 61 4.20 10.76 -6.25
CA ARG A 61 4.59 10.61 -4.84
C ARG A 61 3.70 9.59 -4.15
N VAL A 62 2.39 9.60 -4.42
CA VAL A 62 1.47 8.55 -3.95
C VAL A 62 1.91 7.17 -4.46
N SER A 63 2.24 7.05 -5.75
CA SER A 63 2.73 5.79 -6.31
C SER A 63 3.99 5.29 -5.58
N LYS A 64 5.00 6.16 -5.41
CA LYS A 64 6.25 5.81 -4.70
C LYS A 64 5.99 5.35 -3.26
N ILE A 65 5.03 5.98 -2.57
CA ILE A 65 4.65 5.57 -1.20
C ILE A 65 4.00 4.19 -1.24
N THR A 66 3.06 3.95 -2.17
CA THR A 66 2.41 2.64 -2.31
C THR A 66 3.38 1.52 -2.72
N ASP A 67 4.42 1.84 -3.48
CA ASP A 67 5.45 0.87 -3.89
C ASP A 67 6.24 0.32 -2.69
N LYS A 68 6.35 1.08 -1.58
CA LYS A 68 6.93 0.60 -0.33
C LYS A 68 6.18 -0.59 0.27
N LEU A 69 4.90 -0.79 -0.08
CA LEU A 69 4.10 -1.93 0.38
C LEU A 69 4.38 -3.22 -0.40
N LEU A 70 4.95 -3.14 -1.60
CA LEU A 70 5.26 -4.31 -2.43
C LEU A 70 6.10 -5.39 -1.71
N PRO A 71 7.18 -5.06 -0.98
CA PRO A 71 7.93 -6.06 -0.22
C PRO A 71 7.07 -6.74 0.86
N LEU A 72 6.26 -5.99 1.60
CA LEU A 72 5.36 -6.53 2.63
C LEU A 72 4.32 -7.48 2.03
N ILE A 73 3.77 -7.15 0.86
CA ILE A 73 2.84 -8.02 0.12
C ILE A 73 3.54 -9.32 -0.30
N ARG A 74 4.79 -9.23 -0.79
CA ARG A 74 5.58 -10.40 -1.20
C ARG A 74 5.92 -11.30 -0.03
N GLU A 75 6.27 -10.72 1.11
CA GLU A 75 6.53 -11.47 2.35
C GLU A 75 5.26 -12.19 2.83
N TRP A 76 4.13 -11.49 2.86
CA TRP A 76 2.83 -12.07 3.20
C TRP A 76 2.42 -13.21 2.26
N GLN A 77 2.77 -13.12 0.97
CA GLN A 77 2.53 -14.18 -0.01
C GLN A 77 3.41 -15.41 0.19
N LYS A 78 4.62 -15.25 0.75
CA LYS A 78 5.62 -16.32 0.92
C LYS A 78 5.54 -17.03 2.28
N ARG A 79 4.72 -16.54 3.21
CA ARG A 79 4.62 -17.14 4.55
C ARG A 79 4.22 -18.62 4.46
N PRO A 80 4.77 -19.49 5.33
CA PRO A 80 4.42 -20.90 5.35
C PRO A 80 2.95 -21.10 5.69
N LEU A 81 2.33 -22.07 5.03
CA LEU A 81 0.94 -22.49 5.27
C LEU A 81 0.95 -23.71 6.19
N GLU A 82 -0.15 -23.93 6.91
CA GLU A 82 -0.32 -25.10 7.76
C GLU A 82 -0.49 -26.36 6.91
N SER A 83 -0.16 -27.52 7.47
CA SER A 83 -0.15 -28.79 6.73
C SER A 83 -1.54 -29.38 6.48
N VAL A 84 -2.55 -29.03 7.30
CA VAL A 84 -3.88 -29.63 7.24
C VAL A 84 -4.96 -28.55 7.23
N TYR A 85 -5.87 -28.67 6.27
CA TYR A 85 -7.02 -27.79 6.11
C TYR A 85 -8.29 -28.61 5.88
N SER A 86 -9.37 -28.28 6.59
CA SER A 86 -10.64 -29.01 6.50
C SER A 86 -11.43 -28.74 5.22
N MET A 87 -11.36 -27.52 4.66
CA MET A 87 -12.06 -27.16 3.41
C MET A 87 -11.37 -25.99 2.70
N VAL A 88 -11.10 -26.14 1.40
CA VAL A 88 -10.53 -25.10 0.54
C VAL A 88 -11.62 -24.50 -0.36
N MET A 89 -11.79 -23.18 -0.37
CA MET A 89 -12.63 -22.48 -1.34
C MET A 89 -11.79 -21.67 -2.33
N LEU A 90 -12.15 -21.76 -3.61
CA LEU A 90 -11.53 -21.04 -4.71
C LEU A 90 -12.52 -20.05 -5.32
N ASP A 91 -12.10 -18.80 -5.52
CA ASP A 91 -12.88 -17.73 -6.14
C ASP A 91 -12.04 -17.04 -7.24
N ALA A 92 -12.69 -16.67 -8.34
CA ALA A 92 -12.08 -16.04 -9.50
C ALA A 92 -12.87 -14.79 -9.91
N ILE A 93 -12.18 -13.66 -10.03
CA ILE A 93 -12.75 -12.40 -10.52
C ILE A 93 -12.09 -12.03 -11.84
N HIS A 94 -12.91 -11.75 -12.85
CA HIS A 94 -12.45 -11.32 -14.16
C HIS A 94 -12.31 -9.81 -14.19
N TYR A 95 -11.17 -9.31 -14.70
CA TYR A 95 -10.97 -7.89 -14.91
C TYR A 95 -10.22 -7.61 -16.22
N LYS A 96 -10.52 -6.47 -16.83
CA LYS A 96 -9.87 -6.05 -18.07
C LYS A 96 -8.54 -5.39 -17.72
N VAL A 97 -7.45 -5.86 -18.30
CA VAL A 97 -6.12 -5.29 -18.11
C VAL A 97 -5.59 -4.85 -19.47
N ARG A 98 -4.89 -3.72 -19.51
CA ARG A 98 -4.11 -3.32 -20.67
C ARG A 98 -2.74 -3.97 -20.59
N GLU A 99 -2.39 -4.75 -21.60
CA GLU A 99 -1.08 -5.38 -21.75
C GLU A 99 -0.62 -5.16 -23.19
N GLU A 100 0.60 -4.67 -23.38
CA GLU A 100 1.18 -4.39 -24.71
C GLU A 100 0.26 -3.57 -25.64
N GLY A 101 -0.49 -2.62 -25.07
CA GLY A 101 -1.41 -1.75 -25.81
C GLY A 101 -2.78 -2.36 -26.14
N MET A 102 -2.98 -3.66 -25.89
CA MET A 102 -4.26 -4.33 -26.10
C MET A 102 -5.02 -4.50 -24.77
N VAL A 103 -6.33 -4.23 -24.80
CA VAL A 103 -7.21 -4.51 -23.65
C VAL A 103 -7.57 -5.98 -23.68
N VAL A 104 -6.82 -6.80 -22.94
CA VAL A 104 -7.10 -8.23 -22.81
C VAL A 104 -8.03 -8.45 -21.61
N LYS A 105 -9.09 -9.24 -21.80
CA LYS A 105 -9.87 -9.78 -20.68
C LYS A 105 -9.01 -10.84 -20.00
N LYS A 106 -8.24 -10.45 -19.00
CA LYS A 106 -7.56 -11.43 -18.16
C LYS A 106 -8.54 -11.97 -17.13
N GLY A 107 -8.92 -13.23 -17.30
CA GLY A 107 -9.34 -14.07 -16.19
C GLY A 107 -8.12 -14.32 -15.32
N ARG A 108 -7.75 -13.36 -14.47
CA ARG A 108 -6.81 -13.66 -13.40
C ARG A 108 -7.55 -14.62 -12.48
N LEU A 109 -7.15 -15.89 -12.47
CA LEU A 109 -7.51 -16.92 -11.49
C LEU A 109 -7.10 -16.54 -10.05
N TYR A 110 -7.20 -15.27 -9.65
CA TYR A 110 -6.49 -14.72 -8.50
C TYR A 110 -7.36 -13.78 -7.71
N ARG A 111 -8.47 -14.30 -7.21
CA ARG A 111 -8.88 -13.97 -5.86
C ARG A 111 -8.96 -15.26 -5.06
N HIS A 112 -7.80 -15.90 -4.87
CA HIS A 112 -7.63 -16.91 -3.84
C HIS A 112 -7.80 -16.29 -2.45
N ARG A 113 -9.03 -15.89 -2.11
CA ARG A 113 -9.46 -15.85 -0.74
C ARG A 113 -9.67 -17.32 -0.38
N TYR A 114 -8.57 -18.05 -0.23
CA TYR A 114 -8.56 -19.33 0.46
C TYR A 114 -9.14 -19.04 1.84
N ARG A 115 -10.45 -19.14 2.04
CA ARG A 115 -11.06 -19.03 3.37
C ARG A 115 -11.12 -20.44 3.90
N PHE A 116 -10.24 -20.74 4.83
CA PHE A 116 -10.32 -21.97 5.60
C PHE A 116 -11.12 -21.71 6.85
N ALA A 117 -12.22 -22.41 7.05
CA ALA A 117 -12.74 -22.58 8.40
C ALA A 117 -11.75 -23.46 9.17
N ARG A 118 -11.04 -22.90 10.15
CA ARG A 118 -10.38 -23.69 11.19
C ARG A 118 -11.43 -24.61 11.85
N GLN A 119 -11.05 -25.73 12.47
CA GLN A 119 -11.98 -26.44 13.37
C GLN A 119 -12.59 -25.51 14.45
N GLU A 120 -11.98 -24.34 14.71
CA GLU A 120 -12.49 -23.27 15.59
C GLU A 120 -13.26 -22.14 14.86
N GLY A 121 -13.74 -22.33 13.63
CA GLY A 121 -14.67 -21.40 12.96
C GLY A 121 -14.10 -20.08 12.43
N ARG A 122 -12.79 -19.81 12.55
CA ARG A 122 -12.17 -18.60 11.97
C ARG A 122 -11.68 -18.82 10.54
N SER A 123 -12.15 -17.96 9.63
CA SER A 123 -11.71 -17.87 8.23
C SER A 123 -10.53 -16.92 8.03
N ARG A 124 -9.43 -17.38 7.43
CA ARG A 124 -8.26 -16.55 7.05
C ARG A 124 -7.88 -16.74 5.59
N ALA A 125 -7.57 -15.66 4.87
CA ALA A 125 -7.04 -15.69 3.51
C ALA A 125 -5.57 -16.13 3.49
N MET A 126 -5.18 -17.10 2.66
CA MET A 126 -3.79 -17.63 2.62
C MET A 126 -2.84 -16.91 1.66
N GLY A 127 -3.25 -16.51 0.46
CA GLY A 127 -2.32 -15.93 -0.53
C GLY A 127 -2.96 -15.63 -1.88
N ARG A 128 -2.28 -14.86 -2.75
CA ARG A 128 -2.61 -14.75 -4.18
C ARG A 128 -1.55 -15.52 -4.96
N CYS A 129 -1.95 -16.58 -5.66
CA CYS A 129 -1.11 -17.14 -6.72
C CYS A 129 -1.09 -16.14 -7.90
N ASN A 130 -0.06 -16.14 -8.73
CA ASN A 130 -0.07 -15.53 -10.07
C ASN A 130 0.36 -16.67 -11.00
N GLY A 131 -0.58 -17.48 -11.45
CA GLY A 131 -0.34 -18.42 -12.54
C GLY A 131 -0.04 -17.66 -13.83
N LYS A 132 0.90 -18.26 -14.56
CA LYS A 132 1.46 -17.80 -15.82
C LYS A 132 0.39 -17.74 -16.91
#